data_AF-A0A7J7XSK3-F1
#
_entry.id   AF-A0A7J7XSK3-F1
#
_cell.length_a   1.000
_cell.length_b   1.000
_cell.length_c   1.000
_cell.angle_alpha   90.00
_cell.angle_beta   90.00
_cell.angle_gamma   90.00
#
_symmetry.space_group_name_H-M   'P 1'
#
loop_
_entity.id
_entity.type
_entity.pdbx_description
1 polymer ?
#
loop_
_entity_poly.entity_id
_entity_poly.type
_entity_poly.pdbx_seq_one_letter_code
_entity_poly.pdbx_strand_id
1 'polypeptide(L)'
;MPAVASVPKELYLSSSLKDLNKKTEVKPEKISTKNYVQSALKIFKTAEESRLDRDEERAYVLYMKYVTVYNLIKKRPDFKQLNESIIVALFQGQFKSTVQCLTCHKKSRTFEAFMYLSLPLASTSKCTLQDCLRLFSKEEKLTDNNRFYCSHCRARRDSLKKIEIWKLPPVLLVHLKRFSYDGRWKQKLQTSVDFPLENLDLSQYVIGPRNNLRKYNLFSVSNHYGGLDGGHYTAYCKNAARQRWFKFDDHEVSDISVSSVKSSAAYILFYTSLGSRATDVAT
;
A
#
# COMPACT_ATOMS: atom_id res chain seq x y z
N MET A 1 -2.55 -0.82 -41.28
CA MET A 1 -1.94 0.18 -40.37
C MET A 1 -2.43 1.56 -40.81
N PRO A 2 -2.97 2.42 -39.94
CA PRO A 2 -3.37 3.75 -40.37
C PRO A 2 -2.12 4.56 -40.78
N ALA A 3 -2.23 5.29 -41.88
CA ALA A 3 -1.13 6.05 -42.48
C ALA A 3 -0.75 7.24 -41.59
N VAL A 4 0.54 7.35 -41.25
CA VAL A 4 1.10 8.49 -40.51
C VAL A 4 1.43 9.58 -41.52
N ALA A 5 0.97 10.82 -41.30
CA ALA A 5 1.27 11.94 -42.19
C ALA A 5 2.79 12.21 -42.21
N SER A 6 3.35 12.45 -43.40
CA SER A 6 4.81 12.60 -43.57
C SER A 6 5.34 14.02 -43.30
N VAL A 7 4.48 15.05 -43.36
CA VAL A 7 4.88 16.46 -43.23
C VAL A 7 4.06 17.17 -42.14
N PRO A 8 4.68 17.96 -41.24
CA PRO A 8 3.97 18.78 -40.26
C PRO A 8 3.02 19.79 -40.89
N LYS A 9 1.86 20.00 -40.25
CA LYS A 9 0.95 21.10 -40.63
C LYS A 9 1.52 22.43 -40.16
N GLU A 10 1.27 23.48 -40.94
CA GLU A 10 1.60 24.85 -40.55
C GLU A 10 0.80 25.30 -39.33
N LEU A 11 1.38 26.18 -38.51
CA LEU A 11 0.73 26.75 -37.34
C LEU A 11 -0.44 27.65 -37.78
N TYR A 12 -1.61 27.43 -37.20
CA TYR A 12 -2.87 28.07 -37.62
C TYR A 12 -3.79 28.43 -36.45
N LEU A 13 -3.51 27.95 -35.22
CA LEU A 13 -4.36 28.18 -34.06
C LEU A 13 -4.01 29.47 -33.32
N SER A 14 -2.74 29.87 -33.31
CA SER A 14 -2.24 31.06 -32.62
C SER A 14 -0.91 31.55 -33.17
N SER A 15 -0.65 32.85 -33.07
CA SER A 15 0.64 33.47 -33.40
C SER A 15 1.61 33.53 -32.21
N SER A 16 1.17 33.14 -31.01
CA SER A 16 2.02 33.11 -29.81
C SER A 16 1.68 31.95 -28.87
N LEU A 17 2.70 31.44 -28.16
CA LEU A 17 2.54 30.41 -27.12
C LEU A 17 1.64 30.91 -25.96
N LYS A 18 1.69 32.22 -25.67
CA LYS A 18 0.85 32.85 -24.64
C LYS A 18 -0.63 32.75 -25.00
N ASP A 19 -0.99 33.01 -26.24
CA ASP A 19 -2.37 32.93 -26.71
C ASP A 19 -2.82 31.47 -26.96
N LEU A 20 -1.87 30.60 -27.29
CA LEU A 20 -2.11 29.16 -27.36
C LEU A 20 -2.45 28.57 -25.99
N ASN A 21 -1.75 29.01 -24.93
CA ASN A 21 -2.01 28.58 -23.56
C ASN A 21 -3.37 29.05 -23.04
N LYS A 22 -3.86 30.24 -23.42
CA LYS A 22 -5.24 30.67 -23.10
C LYS A 22 -6.28 29.70 -23.67
N LYS A 23 -6.02 29.13 -24.85
CA LYS A 23 -6.92 28.14 -25.47
C LYS A 23 -6.96 26.81 -24.71
N THR A 24 -6.05 26.56 -23.76
CA THR A 24 -5.98 25.34 -22.94
C THR A 24 -6.84 25.37 -21.68
N GLU A 25 -7.43 26.53 -21.37
CA GLU A 25 -8.25 26.71 -20.18
C GLU A 25 -9.52 25.87 -20.25
N VAL A 26 -9.82 25.18 -19.15
CA VAL A 26 -11.05 24.39 -18.99
C VAL A 26 -11.79 24.92 -17.78
N LYS A 27 -13.02 25.39 -17.99
CA LYS A 27 -13.88 25.88 -16.91
C LYS A 27 -14.41 24.67 -16.11
N PRO A 28 -14.33 24.68 -14.77
CA PRO A 28 -14.88 23.61 -13.96
C PRO A 28 -16.40 23.65 -13.97
N GLU A 29 -17.02 22.61 -14.51
CA GLU A 29 -18.47 22.35 -14.49
C GLU A 29 -18.87 21.45 -13.31
N LYS A 30 -20.11 21.59 -12.83
CA LYS A 30 -20.70 20.77 -11.75
C LYS A 30 -21.11 19.36 -12.20
N ILE A 31 -20.30 18.69 -13.02
CA ILE A 31 -20.50 17.30 -13.48
C ILE A 31 -19.70 16.32 -12.61
N SER A 32 -20.02 15.01 -12.63
CA SER A 32 -19.33 13.97 -11.82
C SER A 32 -17.88 13.70 -12.28
N THR A 33 -17.01 13.19 -11.39
CA THR A 33 -15.62 12.82 -11.74
C THR A 33 -15.57 11.78 -12.86
N LYS A 34 -16.52 10.84 -12.91
CA LYS A 34 -16.64 9.87 -14.01
C LYS A 34 -16.75 10.56 -15.37
N ASN A 35 -17.53 11.65 -15.46
CA ASN A 35 -17.68 12.41 -16.69
C ASN A 35 -16.41 13.18 -17.04
N TYR A 36 -15.69 13.72 -16.04
CA TYR A 36 -14.36 14.31 -16.27
C TYR A 36 -13.33 13.30 -16.79
N VAL A 37 -13.33 12.08 -16.25
CA VAL A 37 -12.44 10.99 -16.72
C VAL A 37 -12.75 10.61 -18.17
N GLN A 38 -14.04 10.47 -18.52
CA GLN A 38 -14.45 10.20 -19.90
C GLN A 38 -14.04 11.34 -20.85
N SER A 39 -14.20 12.60 -20.42
CA SER A 39 -13.72 13.76 -21.17
C SER A 39 -12.20 13.77 -21.32
N ALA A 40 -11.43 13.46 -20.26
CA ALA A 40 -9.97 13.37 -20.31
C ALA A 40 -9.51 12.31 -21.32
N LEU A 41 -10.14 11.13 -21.32
CA LEU A 41 -9.83 10.05 -22.27
C LEU A 41 -10.12 10.45 -23.71
N LYS A 42 -11.25 11.13 -23.97
CA LYS A 42 -11.59 11.63 -25.30
C LYS A 42 -10.60 12.69 -25.79
N ILE A 43 -10.22 13.64 -24.92
CA ILE A 43 -9.23 14.69 -25.22
C ILE A 43 -7.88 14.05 -25.53
N PHE A 44 -7.42 13.10 -24.71
CA PHE A 44 -6.16 12.42 -24.92
C PHE A 44 -6.13 11.63 -26.23
N LYS A 45 -7.20 10.87 -26.54
CA LYS A 45 -7.30 10.15 -27.81
C LYS A 45 -7.25 11.09 -29.02
N THR A 46 -7.95 12.22 -28.94
CA THR A 46 -7.94 13.24 -30.02
C THR A 46 -6.56 13.91 -30.14
N ALA A 47 -5.83 14.06 -29.03
CA ALA A 47 -4.46 14.57 -29.02
C ALA A 47 -3.50 13.62 -29.74
N GLU A 48 -3.61 12.32 -29.48
CA GLU A 48 -2.82 11.29 -30.16
C GLU A 48 -3.13 11.23 -31.67
N GLU A 49 -4.41 11.33 -32.05
CA GLU A 49 -4.81 11.42 -33.46
C GLU A 49 -4.18 12.64 -34.14
N SER A 50 -4.23 13.83 -33.49
CA SER A 50 -3.60 15.05 -34.01
C SER A 50 -2.07 14.92 -34.10
N ARG A 51 -1.44 14.26 -33.13
CA ARG A 51 0.01 13.97 -33.14
C ARG A 51 0.40 13.06 -34.30
N LEU A 52 -0.39 12.01 -34.56
CA LEU A 52 -0.18 11.08 -35.67
C LEU A 52 -0.39 11.75 -37.04
N ASP A 53 -1.29 12.72 -37.12
CA ASP A 53 -1.54 13.55 -38.30
C ASP A 53 -0.52 14.70 -38.46
N ARG A 54 0.52 14.75 -37.60
CA ARG A 54 1.55 15.81 -37.55
C ARG A 54 0.98 17.23 -37.41
N ASP A 55 -0.16 17.35 -36.73
CA ASP A 55 -0.78 18.60 -36.32
C ASP A 55 -0.29 18.96 -34.91
N GLU A 56 0.96 19.40 -34.85
CA GLU A 56 1.70 19.55 -33.59
C GLU A 56 1.12 20.67 -32.69
N GLU A 57 0.60 21.75 -33.29
CA GLU A 57 -0.01 22.85 -32.55
C GLU A 57 -1.33 22.43 -31.88
N ARG A 58 -2.19 21.71 -32.62
CA ARG A 58 -3.44 21.18 -32.09
C ARG A 58 -3.18 20.09 -31.04
N ALA A 59 -2.23 19.20 -31.30
CA ALA A 59 -1.82 18.16 -30.35
C ALA A 59 -1.35 18.79 -29.03
N TYR A 60 -0.49 19.82 -29.09
CA TYR A 60 -0.04 20.56 -27.91
C TYR A 60 -1.20 21.11 -27.09
N VAL A 61 -2.14 21.83 -27.73
CA VAL A 61 -3.31 22.39 -27.03
C VAL A 61 -4.13 21.29 -26.35
N LEU A 62 -4.34 20.16 -27.03
CA LEU A 62 -5.14 19.05 -26.50
C LEU A 62 -4.42 18.33 -25.35
N TYR A 63 -3.11 18.12 -25.40
CA TYR A 63 -2.35 17.58 -24.27
C TYR A 63 -2.40 18.51 -23.06
N MET A 64 -2.24 19.82 -23.27
CA MET A 64 -2.32 20.78 -22.17
C MET A 64 -3.73 20.86 -21.58
N LYS A 65 -4.79 20.77 -22.40
CA LYS A 65 -6.17 20.58 -21.91
C LYS A 65 -6.33 19.31 -21.10
N TYR A 66 -5.78 18.18 -21.56
CA TYR A 66 -5.80 16.92 -20.83
C TYR A 66 -5.15 17.06 -19.44
N VAL A 67 -3.97 17.69 -19.36
CA VAL A 67 -3.27 17.95 -18.09
C VAL A 67 -4.11 18.85 -17.18
N THR A 68 -4.75 19.89 -17.70
CA THR A 68 -5.67 20.75 -16.94
C THR A 68 -6.85 19.97 -16.38
N VAL A 69 -7.50 19.13 -17.20
CA VAL A 69 -8.61 18.26 -16.78
C VAL A 69 -8.16 17.23 -15.74
N TYR A 70 -6.99 16.62 -15.92
CA TYR A 70 -6.38 15.70 -14.95
C TYR A 70 -6.13 16.37 -13.60
N ASN A 71 -5.61 17.61 -13.61
CA ASN A 71 -5.40 18.38 -12.39
C ASN A 71 -6.71 18.77 -11.70
N LEU A 72 -7.77 19.04 -12.47
CA LEU A 72 -9.12 19.24 -11.92
C LEU A 72 -9.64 17.97 -11.27
N ILE A 73 -9.61 16.83 -11.98
CA ILE A 73 -9.98 15.50 -11.46
C ILE A 73 -9.27 15.25 -10.13
N LYS A 74 -7.95 15.44 -10.07
CA LYS A 74 -7.15 15.20 -8.84
C LYS A 74 -7.58 16.02 -7.63
N LYS A 75 -8.15 17.22 -7.86
CA LYS A 75 -8.63 18.13 -6.82
C LYS A 75 -10.07 17.85 -6.40
N ARG A 76 -10.82 17.03 -7.15
CA ARG A 76 -12.23 16.78 -6.85
C ARG A 76 -12.41 15.85 -5.63
N PRO A 77 -13.41 16.11 -4.77
CA PRO A 77 -13.70 15.26 -3.60
C PRO A 77 -14.02 13.82 -4.00
N ASP A 78 -14.76 13.63 -5.10
CA ASP A 78 -15.18 12.31 -5.58
C ASP A 78 -14.06 11.52 -6.28
N PHE A 79 -12.95 12.16 -6.66
CA PHE A 79 -11.72 11.48 -7.09
C PHE A 79 -10.90 10.99 -5.89
N LYS A 80 -10.87 11.74 -4.78
CA LYS A 80 -10.38 11.21 -3.49
C LYS A 80 -11.25 10.04 -3.02
N GLN A 81 -12.55 10.04 -3.34
CA GLN A 81 -13.48 8.94 -3.05
C GLN A 81 -13.27 7.66 -3.87
N LEU A 82 -12.54 7.67 -4.99
CA LEU A 82 -12.24 6.42 -5.71
C LEU A 82 -11.34 5.46 -4.89
N ASN A 83 -10.72 5.96 -3.81
CA ASN A 83 -10.07 5.18 -2.76
C ASN A 83 -10.71 5.41 -1.36
N GLU A 84 -11.96 5.88 -1.27
CA GLU A 84 -12.72 5.90 -0.01
C GLU A 84 -13.60 4.66 0.06
N SER A 85 -12.98 3.52 0.36
CA SER A 85 -13.71 2.39 0.89
C SER A 85 -13.48 2.30 2.39
N ILE A 86 -14.40 1.66 3.09
CA ILE A 86 -14.19 1.26 4.49
C ILE A 86 -12.89 0.46 4.64
N ILE A 87 -12.49 -0.28 3.61
CA ILE A 87 -11.24 -1.04 3.58
C ILE A 87 -10.03 -0.12 3.61
N VAL A 88 -10.01 0.94 2.79
CA VAL A 88 -8.95 1.94 2.81
C VAL A 88 -8.94 2.72 4.13
N ALA A 89 -10.11 3.11 4.64
CA ALA A 89 -10.22 3.87 5.87
C ALA A 89 -9.74 3.09 7.10
N LEU A 90 -10.03 1.78 7.15
CA LEU A 90 -9.71 0.94 8.31
C LEU A 90 -8.32 0.31 8.24
N PHE A 91 -7.86 -0.14 7.07
CA PHE A 91 -6.70 -1.03 6.95
C PHE A 91 -5.51 -0.43 6.21
N GLN A 92 -5.67 0.70 5.50
CA GLN A 92 -4.59 1.23 4.68
C GLN A 92 -3.60 2.10 5.49
N GLY A 93 -2.37 1.61 5.60
CA GLY A 93 -1.22 2.40 6.04
C GLY A 93 -0.41 2.96 4.88
N GLN A 94 0.75 3.54 5.20
CA GLN A 94 1.69 4.04 4.20
C GLN A 94 3.13 3.72 4.59
N PHE A 95 3.89 3.17 3.65
CA PHE A 95 5.35 3.03 3.73
C PHE A 95 6.04 4.23 3.10
N LYS A 96 7.27 4.47 3.54
CA LYS A 96 8.29 5.20 2.79
C LYS A 96 9.37 4.20 2.37
N SER A 97 9.52 3.97 1.07
CA SER A 97 10.64 3.20 0.54
C SER A 97 11.75 4.15 0.10
N THR A 98 12.98 3.87 0.51
CA THR A 98 14.18 4.57 0.06
C THR A 98 15.06 3.57 -0.67
N VAL A 99 15.42 3.89 -1.92
CA VAL A 99 16.38 3.10 -2.71
C VAL A 99 17.58 3.97 -3.06
N GLN A 100 18.77 3.54 -2.68
CA GLN A 100 20.04 4.18 -2.99
C GLN A 100 20.84 3.33 -3.97
N CYS A 101 21.16 3.88 -5.14
CA CYS A 101 22.05 3.22 -6.09
C CYS A 101 23.47 3.14 -5.51
N LEU A 102 24.12 1.98 -5.54
CA LEU A 102 25.48 1.81 -5.03
C LEU A 102 26.58 2.28 -5.99
N THR A 103 26.23 2.65 -7.22
CA THR A 103 27.18 3.17 -8.22
C THR A 103 27.24 4.69 -8.24
N CYS A 104 26.09 5.37 -8.29
CA CYS A 104 26.05 6.85 -8.33
C CYS A 104 25.55 7.49 -7.04
N HIS A 105 25.25 6.69 -6.00
CA HIS A 105 24.75 7.12 -4.69
C HIS A 105 23.45 7.93 -4.68
N LYS A 106 22.78 8.10 -5.83
CA LYS A 106 21.47 8.75 -5.92
C LYS A 106 20.43 7.98 -5.10
N LYS A 107 19.75 8.71 -4.22
CA LYS A 107 18.61 8.22 -3.44
C LYS A 107 17.30 8.56 -4.14
N SER A 108 16.41 7.58 -4.22
CA SER A 108 15.02 7.74 -4.63
C SER A 108 14.11 7.40 -3.45
N ARG A 109 13.00 8.13 -3.31
CA ARG A 109 12.04 7.94 -2.21
C ARG A 109 10.65 7.80 -2.81
N THR A 110 9.93 6.73 -2.46
CA THR A 110 8.54 6.50 -2.84
C THR A 110 7.69 6.33 -1.59
N PHE A 111 6.42 6.73 -1.68
CA PHE A 111 5.43 6.49 -0.64
C PHE A 111 4.37 5.55 -1.19
N GLU A 112 4.21 4.40 -0.56
CA GLU A 112 3.38 3.31 -1.06
C GLU A 112 2.34 2.93 -0.01
N ALA A 113 1.09 2.74 -0.43
CA ALA A 113 0.03 2.26 0.44
C ALA A 113 0.27 0.77 0.77
N PHE A 114 -0.13 0.35 1.97
CA PHE A 114 -0.13 -1.07 2.35
C PHE A 114 -1.42 -1.43 3.08
N MET A 115 -1.85 -2.69 2.94
CA MET A 115 -3.04 -3.23 3.61
C MET A 115 -2.72 -4.04 4.87
N TYR A 116 -1.50 -4.58 4.95
CA TYR A 116 -0.99 -5.33 6.08
C TYR A 116 0.54 -5.26 6.10
N LEU A 117 1.13 -5.50 7.26
CA LEU A 117 2.58 -5.68 7.40
C LEU A 117 2.92 -7.14 7.20
N SER A 118 3.90 -7.43 6.35
CA SER A 118 4.43 -8.78 6.17
C SER A 118 5.85 -8.85 6.72
N LEU A 119 5.97 -9.29 7.97
CA LEU A 119 7.21 -9.20 8.74
C LEU A 119 8.07 -10.46 8.55
N PRO A 120 9.38 -10.30 8.28
CA PRO A 120 10.32 -11.39 8.39
C PRO A 120 10.48 -11.82 9.86
N LEU A 121 10.81 -13.09 10.08
CA LEU A 121 11.11 -13.59 11.42
C LEU A 121 12.58 -13.34 11.75
N ALA A 122 12.84 -12.75 12.91
CA ALA A 122 14.19 -12.38 13.34
C ALA A 122 15.00 -13.57 13.90
N SER A 123 14.35 -14.72 14.10
CA SER A 123 14.96 -15.94 14.63
C SER A 123 14.23 -17.17 14.09
N THR A 124 14.90 -18.32 14.08
CA THR A 124 14.31 -19.62 13.74
C THR A 124 13.65 -20.31 14.94
N SER A 125 13.96 -19.88 16.17
CA SER A 125 13.49 -20.51 17.42
C SER A 125 12.55 -19.61 18.21
N LYS A 126 13.03 -18.48 18.74
CA LYS A 126 12.25 -17.51 19.51
C LYS A 126 12.66 -16.07 19.19
N CYS A 127 11.69 -15.16 19.08
CA CYS A 127 11.92 -13.72 18.98
C CYS A 127 10.67 -12.94 19.40
N THR A 128 10.77 -11.62 19.52
CA THR A 128 9.62 -10.74 19.76
C THR A 128 9.05 -10.18 18.46
N LEU A 129 7.81 -9.68 18.50
CA LEU A 129 7.22 -8.92 17.39
C LEU A 129 8.05 -7.67 17.05
N GLN A 130 8.62 -7.05 18.08
CA GLN A 130 9.50 -5.89 17.98
C GLN A 130 10.78 -6.20 17.21
N ASP A 131 11.39 -7.38 17.40
CA ASP A 131 12.53 -7.83 16.60
C ASP A 131 12.16 -7.95 15.12
N CYS A 132 10.98 -8.49 14.83
CA CYS A 132 10.48 -8.64 13.46
C CYS A 132 10.25 -7.27 12.80
N LEU A 133 9.73 -6.29 13.54
CA LEU A 133 9.54 -4.90 13.07
C LEU A 133 10.87 -4.17 12.82
N ARG A 134 11.87 -4.38 13.68
CA ARG A 134 13.23 -3.86 13.47
C ARG A 134 13.86 -4.46 12.22
N LEU A 135 13.75 -5.78 12.05
CA LEU A 135 14.28 -6.47 10.87
C LEU A 135 13.57 -6.02 9.59
N PHE A 136 12.25 -5.82 9.63
CA PHE A 136 11.48 -5.30 8.50
C PHE A 136 11.98 -3.96 7.99
N SER A 137 12.46 -3.09 8.89
CA SER A 137 12.96 -1.76 8.54
C SER A 137 14.48 -1.69 8.36
N LYS A 138 15.17 -2.83 8.44
CA LYS A 138 16.61 -2.91 8.21
C LYS A 138 16.88 -2.67 6.73
N GLU A 139 17.98 -1.97 6.45
CA GLU A 139 18.44 -1.79 5.08
C GLU A 139 18.91 -3.14 4.51
N GLU A 140 18.43 -3.46 3.30
CA GLU A 140 18.80 -4.65 2.55
C GLU A 140 19.57 -4.27 1.29
N LYS A 141 20.55 -5.10 0.91
CA LYS A 141 21.28 -4.95 -0.35
C LYS A 141 20.57 -5.75 -1.43
N LEU A 142 20.22 -5.08 -2.51
CA LEU A 142 19.66 -5.70 -3.71
C LEU A 142 20.78 -5.94 -4.71
N THR A 143 21.13 -7.21 -4.93
CA THR A 143 22.14 -7.67 -5.89
C THR A 143 21.54 -8.60 -6.93
N ASP A 144 22.34 -9.00 -7.92
CA ASP A 144 22.01 -10.07 -8.88
C ASP A 144 20.65 -9.84 -9.57
N ASN A 145 19.72 -10.80 -9.46
CA ASN A 145 18.39 -10.73 -10.05
C ASN A 145 17.51 -9.63 -9.44
N ASN A 146 17.85 -9.13 -8.25
CA ASN A 146 17.08 -8.12 -7.52
C ASN A 146 17.53 -6.67 -7.81
N ARG A 147 18.52 -6.47 -8.69
CA ARG A 147 19.03 -5.12 -9.04
C ARG A 147 17.91 -4.17 -9.45
N PHE A 148 17.95 -2.95 -8.91
CA PHE A 148 16.99 -1.88 -9.22
C PHE A 148 17.44 -1.05 -10.43
N TYR A 149 16.49 -0.56 -11.23
CA TYR A 149 16.80 0.32 -12.37
C TYR A 149 17.05 1.75 -11.89
N CYS A 150 18.31 2.20 -11.97
CA CYS A 150 18.69 3.56 -11.59
C CYS A 150 18.43 4.53 -12.75
N SER A 151 17.51 5.48 -12.56
CA SER A 151 17.17 6.50 -13.58
C SER A 151 18.34 7.43 -13.96
N HIS A 152 19.31 7.61 -13.07
CA HIS A 152 20.51 8.41 -13.34
C HIS A 152 21.55 7.63 -14.15
N CYS A 153 21.86 6.39 -13.76
CA CYS A 153 22.77 5.53 -14.52
C CYS A 153 22.15 4.95 -15.79
N ARG A 154 20.82 5.04 -15.94
CA ARG A 154 20.03 4.42 -17.01
C ARG A 154 20.31 2.91 -17.16
N ALA A 155 20.50 2.23 -16.04
CA ALA A 155 20.86 0.82 -16.00
C ALA A 155 20.45 0.17 -14.67
N ARG A 156 20.36 -1.17 -14.67
CA ARG A 156 20.16 -1.95 -13.43
C ARG A 156 21.44 -1.92 -12.61
N ARG A 157 21.32 -1.58 -11.32
CA ARG A 157 22.44 -1.43 -10.39
C ARG A 157 22.15 -2.09 -9.06
N ASP A 158 23.21 -2.57 -8.45
CA ASP A 158 23.19 -2.92 -7.03
C ASP A 158 22.74 -1.70 -6.25
N SER A 159 21.84 -1.91 -5.30
CA SER A 159 21.20 -0.82 -4.56
C SER A 159 20.98 -1.21 -3.12
N LEU A 160 20.95 -0.23 -2.23
CA LEU A 160 20.43 -0.40 -0.88
C LEU A 160 18.96 -0.02 -0.87
N LYS A 161 18.12 -0.85 -0.27
CA LYS A 161 16.70 -0.60 -0.11
C LYS A 161 16.35 -0.60 1.37
N LYS A 162 15.57 0.38 1.78
CA LYS A 162 15.00 0.47 3.14
C LYS A 162 13.52 0.78 3.04
N ILE A 163 12.69 0.02 3.75
CA ILE A 163 11.26 0.28 3.88
C ILE A 163 11.00 0.72 5.32
N GLU A 164 10.31 1.84 5.50
CA GLU A 164 10.00 2.40 6.81
C GLU A 164 8.50 2.68 6.89
N ILE A 165 7.90 2.56 8.09
CA ILE A 165 6.49 2.85 8.29
C ILE A 165 6.29 4.36 8.40
N TRP A 166 5.57 4.96 7.45
CA TRP A 166 5.24 6.38 7.47
C TRP A 166 3.94 6.66 8.24
N LYS A 167 2.90 5.85 8.02
CA LYS A 167 1.60 5.97 8.66
C LYS A 167 1.02 4.57 8.93
N LEU A 168 0.41 4.39 10.10
CA LEU A 168 -0.32 3.17 10.45
C LEU A 168 -1.84 3.32 10.26
N PRO A 169 -2.54 2.24 9.92
CA PRO A 169 -4.01 2.19 9.87
C PRO A 169 -4.62 1.93 11.26
N PRO A 170 -5.87 2.34 11.51
CA PRO A 170 -6.55 2.07 12.78
C PRO A 170 -6.84 0.57 13.04
N VAL A 171 -6.93 -0.24 11.98
CA VAL A 171 -6.96 -1.70 12.05
C VAL A 171 -5.74 -2.25 11.33
N LEU A 172 -4.81 -2.83 12.08
CA LEU A 172 -3.52 -3.29 11.60
C LEU A 172 -3.49 -4.81 11.52
N LEU A 173 -3.27 -5.33 10.31
CA LEU A 173 -2.97 -6.74 10.08
C LEU A 173 -1.46 -6.94 10.03
N VAL A 174 -0.97 -7.94 10.77
CA VAL A 174 0.44 -8.31 10.81
C VAL A 174 0.59 -9.78 10.46
N HIS A 175 1.08 -10.03 9.25
CA HIS A 175 1.45 -11.36 8.76
C HIS A 175 2.90 -11.67 9.13
N LEU A 176 3.12 -12.83 9.74
CA LEU A 176 4.44 -13.38 10.04
C LEU A 176 4.88 -14.30 8.89
N LYS A 177 5.97 -13.94 8.17
CA LYS A 177 6.49 -14.69 7.01
C LYS A 177 7.10 -16.02 7.42
N ARG A 178 6.25 -17.02 7.69
CA ARG A 178 6.67 -18.36 8.13
C ARG A 178 7.05 -19.28 6.97
N PHE A 179 6.39 -19.14 5.83
CA PHE A 179 6.59 -20.04 4.69
C PHE A 179 7.70 -19.54 3.77
N SER A 180 8.53 -20.48 3.32
CA SER A 180 9.52 -20.26 2.28
C SER A 180 9.59 -21.47 1.34
N TYR A 181 10.14 -21.25 0.15
CA TYR A 181 10.42 -22.30 -0.81
C TYR A 181 11.90 -22.20 -1.19
N ASP A 182 12.65 -23.27 -0.97
CA ASP A 182 14.10 -23.32 -1.23
C ASP A 182 14.45 -23.82 -2.65
N GLY A 183 13.43 -24.05 -3.48
CA GLY A 183 13.57 -24.62 -4.83
C GLY A 183 13.30 -26.12 -4.91
N ARG A 184 13.28 -26.84 -3.78
CA ARG A 184 12.94 -28.27 -3.73
C ARG A 184 11.77 -28.53 -2.79
N TRP A 185 11.79 -27.94 -1.60
CA TRP A 185 10.82 -28.20 -0.55
C TRP A 185 10.22 -26.90 -0.02
N LYS A 186 8.94 -26.98 0.35
CA LYS A 186 8.25 -25.93 1.10
C LYS A 186 8.60 -26.08 2.58
N GLN A 187 9.08 -25.01 3.18
CA GLN A 187 9.47 -24.98 4.59
C GLN A 187 8.54 -24.04 5.37
N LYS A 188 8.31 -24.36 6.65
CA LYS A 188 7.55 -23.49 7.57
C LYS A 188 8.35 -23.26 8.85
N LEU A 189 8.66 -22.01 9.12
CA LEU A 189 9.26 -21.56 10.38
C LEU A 189 8.23 -21.66 11.52
N GLN A 190 8.55 -22.49 12.51
CA GLN A 190 7.76 -22.67 13.74
C GLN A 190 8.22 -21.75 14.88
N THR A 191 8.95 -20.67 14.56
CA THR A 191 9.46 -19.70 15.54
C THR A 191 8.36 -19.25 16.49
N SER A 192 8.62 -19.31 17.79
CA SER A 192 7.75 -18.74 18.81
C SER A 192 7.95 -17.23 18.84
N VAL A 193 6.96 -16.50 18.30
CA VAL A 193 6.98 -15.04 18.25
C VAL A 193 6.19 -14.52 19.45
N ASP A 194 6.84 -13.76 20.32
CA ASP A 194 6.19 -13.09 21.43
C ASP A 194 5.52 -11.80 20.95
N PHE A 195 4.19 -11.73 21.04
CA PHE A 195 3.39 -10.56 20.68
C PHE A 195 2.43 -10.17 21.82
N PRO A 196 2.24 -8.88 22.11
CA PRO A 196 1.37 -8.43 23.19
C PRO A 196 -0.10 -8.51 22.79
N LEU A 197 -0.98 -8.93 23.71
CA LEU A 197 -2.43 -8.92 23.46
C LEU A 197 -3.03 -7.51 23.60
N GLU A 198 -2.40 -6.64 24.40
CA GLU A 198 -2.89 -5.30 24.70
C GLU A 198 -1.75 -4.29 24.67
N ASN A 199 -2.09 -3.02 24.45
CA ASN A 199 -1.19 -1.89 24.57
C ASN A 199 0.07 -1.94 23.69
N LEU A 200 -0.01 -2.55 22.50
CA LEU A 200 1.08 -2.55 21.53
C LEU A 200 1.37 -1.11 21.07
N ASP A 201 2.52 -0.59 21.46
CA ASP A 201 3.01 0.73 21.05
C ASP A 201 3.96 0.60 19.85
N LEU A 202 3.56 1.18 18.72
CA LEU A 202 4.32 1.18 17.48
C LEU A 202 4.97 2.53 17.17
N SER A 203 4.88 3.51 18.07
CA SER A 203 5.32 4.89 17.82
C SER A 203 6.80 5.00 17.44
N GLN A 204 7.66 4.18 18.03
CA GLN A 204 9.09 4.13 17.71
C GLN A 204 9.41 3.61 16.30
N TYR A 205 8.50 2.84 15.68
CA TYR A 205 8.68 2.30 14.33
C TYR A 205 8.10 3.20 13.24
N VAL A 206 7.38 4.27 13.64
CA VAL A 206 6.75 5.22 12.73
C VAL A 206 7.62 6.46 12.60
N ILE A 207 8.01 6.76 11.36
CA ILE A 207 8.86 7.91 11.01
C ILE A 207 8.06 9.14 10.52
N GLY A 208 6.76 8.98 10.27
CA GLY A 208 5.88 10.08 9.88
C GLY A 208 5.28 10.83 11.07
N PRO A 209 4.30 11.72 10.82
CA PRO A 209 3.63 12.50 11.86
C PRO A 209 2.98 11.62 12.93
N ARG A 210 3.10 12.04 14.20
CA ARG A 210 2.69 11.25 15.38
C ARG A 210 1.36 11.67 16.01
N ASN A 211 0.71 12.68 15.46
CA ASN A 211 -0.43 13.37 16.05
C ASN A 211 -1.65 12.47 16.33
N ASN A 212 -1.75 11.31 15.68
CA ASN A 212 -2.85 10.34 15.83
C ASN A 212 -2.38 8.92 16.17
N LEU A 213 -1.14 8.74 16.64
CA LEU A 213 -0.65 7.41 17.01
C LEU A 213 -1.30 6.95 18.32
N ARG A 214 -1.93 5.79 18.25
CA ARG A 214 -2.59 5.12 19.38
C ARG A 214 -1.95 3.75 19.60
N LYS A 215 -2.11 3.23 20.82
CA LYS A 215 -1.76 1.85 21.13
C LYS A 215 -2.77 0.89 20.51
N TYR A 216 -2.32 -0.32 20.18
CA TYR A 216 -3.15 -1.34 19.56
C TYR A 216 -3.45 -2.49 20.53
N ASN A 217 -4.67 -3.00 20.46
CA ASN A 217 -5.09 -4.21 21.16
C ASN A 217 -5.40 -5.31 20.13
N LEU A 218 -4.99 -6.53 20.43
CA LEU A 218 -5.23 -7.71 19.62
C LEU A 218 -6.70 -8.13 19.77
N PHE A 219 -7.38 -8.38 18.65
CA PHE A 219 -8.75 -8.85 18.65
C PHE A 219 -8.94 -10.18 17.91
N SER A 220 -7.99 -10.57 17.06
CA SER A 220 -8.01 -11.89 16.41
C SER A 220 -6.61 -12.39 16.05
N VAL A 221 -6.48 -13.71 15.93
CA VAL A 221 -5.29 -14.41 15.45
C VAL A 221 -5.74 -15.51 14.48
N SER A 222 -5.17 -15.54 13.29
CA SER A 222 -5.22 -16.73 12.43
C SER A 222 -4.03 -17.61 12.78
N ASN A 223 -4.30 -18.84 13.20
CA ASN A 223 -3.31 -19.84 13.54
C ASN A 223 -3.16 -20.85 12.40
N HIS A 224 -1.97 -21.41 12.24
CA HIS A 224 -1.71 -22.46 11.27
C HIS A 224 -0.92 -23.62 11.89
N TYR A 225 -1.36 -24.84 11.63
CA TYR A 225 -0.76 -26.10 12.08
C TYR A 225 -0.36 -26.94 10.87
N GLY A 226 0.72 -27.73 10.98
CA GLY A 226 1.23 -28.51 9.84
C GLY A 226 2.00 -27.69 8.80
N GLY A 227 2.23 -28.32 7.64
CA GLY A 227 2.96 -27.78 6.48
C GLY A 227 2.04 -27.11 5.45
N LEU A 228 2.60 -26.58 4.36
CA LEU A 228 1.82 -25.80 3.38
C LEU A 228 0.89 -26.67 2.51
N ASP A 229 1.26 -27.92 2.24
CA ASP A 229 0.51 -28.83 1.34
C ASP A 229 -0.58 -29.67 2.04
N GLY A 230 -0.71 -29.54 3.37
CA GLY A 230 -1.61 -30.33 4.19
C GLY A 230 -1.68 -29.81 5.62
N GLY A 231 -1.88 -28.50 5.75
CA GLY A 231 -1.99 -27.81 7.04
C GLY A 231 -3.44 -27.55 7.43
N HIS A 232 -3.63 -27.03 8.64
CA HIS A 232 -4.94 -26.68 9.19
C HIS A 232 -4.93 -25.27 9.77
N TYR A 233 -5.99 -24.50 9.51
CA TYR A 233 -6.14 -23.15 10.00
C TYR A 233 -7.22 -23.09 11.07
N THR A 234 -6.96 -22.36 12.15
CA THR A 234 -7.97 -22.00 13.15
C THR A 234 -7.93 -20.51 13.43
N ALA A 235 -8.94 -19.97 14.10
CA ALA A 235 -8.96 -18.58 14.54
C ALA A 235 -9.18 -18.47 16.04
N TYR A 236 -8.42 -17.60 16.70
CA TYR A 236 -8.73 -17.12 18.05
C TYR A 236 -9.28 -15.71 17.94
N CYS A 237 -10.46 -15.45 18.50
CA CYS A 237 -11.10 -14.14 18.43
C CYS A 237 -11.58 -13.69 19.82
N LYS A 238 -11.33 -12.43 20.16
CA LYS A 238 -11.89 -11.80 21.37
C LYS A 238 -13.32 -11.36 21.05
N ASN A 239 -14.30 -11.95 21.72
CA ASN A 239 -15.69 -11.55 21.56
C ASN A 239 -15.93 -10.20 22.26
N ALA A 240 -16.40 -9.20 21.51
CA ALA A 240 -16.57 -7.84 22.03
C ALA A 240 -17.64 -7.72 23.13
N ALA A 241 -18.71 -8.53 23.09
CA ALA A 241 -19.75 -8.47 24.12
C ALA A 241 -19.33 -9.17 25.41
N ARG A 242 -18.68 -10.34 25.31
CA ARG A 242 -18.28 -11.17 26.46
C ARG A 242 -16.90 -10.83 27.02
N GLN A 243 -16.13 -10.00 26.33
CA GLN A 243 -14.76 -9.61 26.68
C GLN A 243 -13.81 -10.80 26.96
N ARG A 244 -14.05 -11.94 26.32
CA ARG A 244 -13.24 -13.18 26.44
C ARG A 244 -12.89 -13.77 25.08
N TRP A 245 -11.91 -14.68 25.05
CA TRP A 245 -11.43 -15.31 23.83
C TRP A 245 -12.14 -16.62 23.53
N PHE A 246 -12.37 -16.86 22.24
CA PHE A 246 -12.91 -18.11 21.72
C PHE A 246 -11.99 -18.66 20.64
N LYS A 247 -11.93 -19.99 20.54
CA LYS A 247 -11.35 -20.73 19.42
C LYS A 247 -12.46 -21.05 18.43
N PHE A 248 -12.20 -20.80 17.17
CA PHE A 248 -13.02 -21.18 16.02
C PHE A 248 -12.20 -22.18 15.20
N ASP A 249 -12.66 -23.43 15.19
CA ASP A 249 -12.05 -24.56 14.50
C ASP A 249 -13.10 -25.14 13.55
N ASP A 250 -13.09 -24.66 12.31
CA ASP A 250 -14.15 -24.88 11.33
C ASP A 250 -15.56 -24.55 11.87
N HIS A 251 -16.37 -25.57 12.16
CA HIS A 251 -17.73 -25.43 12.69
C HIS A 251 -17.78 -25.44 14.23
N GLU A 252 -16.69 -25.85 14.88
CA GLU A 252 -16.62 -25.95 16.34
C GLU A 252 -16.15 -24.62 16.94
N VAL A 253 -16.88 -24.16 17.98
CA VAL A 253 -16.54 -22.96 18.73
C VAL A 253 -16.42 -23.30 20.21
N SER A 254 -15.26 -23.02 20.80
CA SER A 254 -14.98 -23.32 22.20
C SER A 254 -14.36 -22.11 22.92
N ASP A 255 -14.50 -22.03 24.25
CA ASP A 255 -13.76 -21.06 25.05
C ASP A 255 -12.24 -21.35 24.98
N ILE A 256 -11.41 -20.30 25.08
CA ILE A 256 -9.96 -20.43 25.24
C ILE A 256 -9.42 -19.41 26.24
N SER A 257 -8.46 -19.83 27.07
CA SER A 257 -7.83 -18.94 28.04
C SER A 257 -6.95 -17.90 27.36
N VAL A 258 -6.87 -16.69 27.96
CA VAL A 258 -6.01 -15.59 27.49
C VAL A 258 -4.55 -16.03 27.34
N SER A 259 -4.06 -16.88 28.26
CA SER A 259 -2.69 -17.41 28.23
C SER A 259 -2.40 -18.31 27.04
N SER A 260 -3.42 -18.98 26.48
CA SER A 260 -3.27 -19.91 25.35
C SER A 260 -3.36 -19.22 23.98
N VAL A 261 -3.82 -17.95 23.94
CA VAL A 261 -3.94 -17.19 22.69
C VAL A 261 -2.58 -16.98 22.03
N LYS A 262 -1.54 -16.77 22.84
CA LYS A 262 -0.17 -16.59 22.36
C LYS A 262 0.48 -17.95 22.16
N SER A 263 0.74 -18.31 20.91
CA SER A 263 1.42 -19.57 20.57
C SER A 263 2.27 -19.42 19.31
N SER A 264 3.15 -20.40 19.06
CA SER A 264 3.94 -20.47 17.82
C SER A 264 3.09 -20.70 16.57
N ALA A 265 1.84 -21.15 16.72
CA ALA A 265 0.93 -21.37 15.60
C ALA A 265 0.42 -20.05 14.98
N ALA A 266 0.52 -18.92 15.70
CA ALA A 266 0.07 -17.62 15.22
C ALA A 266 0.74 -17.26 13.88
N TYR A 267 -0.08 -16.96 12.87
CA TYR A 267 0.35 -16.69 11.50
C TYR A 267 0.00 -15.27 11.04
N ILE A 268 -1.24 -14.82 11.30
CA ILE A 268 -1.68 -13.43 11.07
C ILE A 268 -2.30 -12.89 12.35
N LEU A 269 -1.78 -11.76 12.81
CA LEU A 269 -2.26 -11.03 13.99
C LEU A 269 -3.15 -9.87 13.55
N PHE A 270 -4.28 -9.67 14.23
CA PHE A 270 -5.23 -8.61 13.94
C PHE A 270 -5.34 -7.66 15.13
N TYR A 271 -4.88 -6.44 14.93
CA TYR A 271 -4.78 -5.39 15.93
C TYR A 271 -5.72 -4.22 15.60
N THR A 272 -6.31 -3.59 16.61
CA THR A 272 -7.08 -2.35 16.44
C THR A 272 -6.67 -1.31 17.47
N SER A 273 -6.63 -0.04 17.03
CA SER A 273 -6.50 1.13 17.89
C SER A 273 -7.81 1.92 18.02
N LEU A 274 -8.90 1.38 17.47
CA LEU A 274 -10.25 1.88 17.71
C LEU A 274 -10.61 1.45 19.14
N GLY A 275 -10.95 2.41 20.00
CA GLY A 275 -11.33 2.11 21.38
C GLY A 275 -12.59 1.24 21.42
N SER A 276 -12.79 0.51 22.52
CA SER A 276 -14.11 -0.05 22.80
C SER A 276 -15.10 1.10 22.91
N ARG A 277 -16.14 1.13 22.06
CA ARG A 277 -17.32 1.92 22.39
C ARG A 277 -17.81 1.41 23.74
N ALA A 278 -17.83 2.26 24.75
CA ALA A 278 -18.63 2.00 25.93
C ALA A 278 -20.05 1.78 25.40
N THR A 279 -20.55 0.56 25.50
CA THR A 279 -21.96 0.31 25.32
C THR A 279 -22.63 1.04 26.48
N ASP A 280 -23.31 2.15 26.19
CA ASP A 280 -24.33 2.68 27.07
C ASP A 280 -25.39 1.58 27.19
N VAL A 281 -25.21 0.71 28.18
CA VAL A 281 -26.26 -0.19 28.63
C VAL A 281 -27.22 0.71 29.38
N ALA A 282 -28.24 1.18 28.67
CA ALA A 282 -29.41 1.77 29.29
C ALA A 282 -29.98 0.72 30.26
N THR A 283 -29.85 1.02 31.55
CA THR A 283 -30.62 0.39 32.64
C THR A 283 -32.09 0.80 32.54
#